data_AF-A0A9D5RU23-F1
#
_entry.id   AF-A0A9D5RU23-F1
#
_cell.length_a   1.000
_cell.length_b   1.000
_cell.length_c   1.000
_cell.angle_alpha   90.00
_cell.angle_beta   90.00
_cell.angle_gamma   90.00
#
_symmetry.space_group_name_H-M   'P 1'
#
loop_
_entity.id
_entity.type
_entity.pdbx_description
1 polymer ?
#
loop_
_entity_poly.entity_id
_entity_poly.type
_entity_poly.pdbx_seq_one_letter_code
_entity_poly.pdbx_strand_id
1 'polypeptide(L)'
;MTKKIAERIPADSGNGAGFRQFNAVQSPWNRLMSYQEALHYASRFEAVLSAAVAQAYRIIIPDYATRADEMCKEAYGRLYYTGLNYPNDDGFGIHPFMCGSYPGALIGDKGDDALLMCGRCQDFGTYRCEKELDVCDWDICGSELCRATTMSLQGQADATESRHRKGKKLDYLMVEAKGCGDRHCRIIAESREKYPAPPHALWESFGPAVSDDYKKFTAEEECVEESMMFREECDYHFVNGTNNETDSSNQMVNLSTAASLYLLPAIANAVKLGYTTEQQAEWIKKCVLEAAGKAMYGERYAIRACREWLGVPDSIHDGRVMGGVIEMLLQSILCKYEIEAFNENEVIYVIDRGGLAIGATQSLCEAHLYMWHGMVKTLVSAEWSVWEEDSPAGKMRIRIAKKIDKFM
;
A
#
# COMPACT_ATOMS: atom_id res chain seq x y z
N MET A 1 3.60 -37.91 12.23
CA MET A 1 4.12 -37.00 11.19
C MET A 1 5.59 -36.76 11.47
N THR A 2 6.48 -37.23 10.60
CA THR A 2 7.89 -36.83 10.62
C THR A 2 7.96 -35.40 10.11
N LYS A 3 8.29 -34.44 10.99
CA LYS A 3 8.47 -33.04 10.62
C LYS A 3 9.53 -32.97 9.52
N LYS A 4 9.18 -32.43 8.35
CA LYS A 4 10.15 -32.23 7.25
C LYS A 4 11.17 -31.18 7.74
N ILE A 5 12.44 -31.44 7.52
CA ILE A 5 13.52 -30.55 7.99
C ILE A 5 13.58 -29.34 7.06
N ALA A 6 13.62 -28.13 7.62
CA ALA A 6 13.92 -26.92 6.87
C ALA A 6 15.43 -26.85 6.63
N GLU A 7 15.87 -26.78 5.37
CA GLU A 7 17.30 -26.84 4.99
C GLU A 7 18.02 -25.49 5.06
N ARG A 8 17.32 -24.45 5.50
CA ARG A 8 17.84 -23.08 5.59
C ARG A 8 18.59 -22.82 6.90
N ILE A 9 19.34 -21.74 6.92
CA ILE A 9 19.98 -21.25 8.14
C ILE A 9 18.92 -20.57 9.03
N PRO A 10 18.90 -20.79 10.36
CA PRO A 10 17.95 -20.13 11.26
C PRO A 10 18.08 -18.60 11.27
N ALA A 11 16.96 -17.89 11.41
CA ALA A 11 16.95 -16.42 11.43
C ALA A 11 17.62 -15.82 12.68
N ASP A 12 17.71 -16.60 13.75
CA ASP A 12 18.40 -16.26 15.00
C ASP A 12 19.84 -16.77 15.04
N SER A 13 20.39 -17.24 13.91
CA SER A 13 21.78 -17.69 13.83
C SER A 13 22.72 -16.54 14.19
N GLY A 14 23.50 -16.71 15.26
CA GLY A 14 24.40 -15.68 15.78
C GLY A 14 23.82 -14.85 16.94
N ASN A 15 22.57 -15.07 17.37
CA ASN A 15 22.08 -14.47 18.61
C ASN A 15 22.96 -14.89 19.80
N GLY A 16 23.43 -13.90 20.56
CA GLY A 16 24.37 -14.12 21.67
C GLY A 16 25.85 -14.19 21.27
N ALA A 17 26.20 -14.04 19.98
CA ALA A 17 27.58 -14.04 19.51
C ALA A 17 28.36 -12.74 19.79
N GLY A 18 27.77 -11.78 20.50
CA GLY A 18 28.41 -10.50 20.85
C GLY A 18 28.45 -9.46 19.72
N PHE A 19 27.81 -9.73 18.58
CA PHE A 19 27.60 -8.73 17.53
C PHE A 19 26.49 -7.75 17.93
N ARG A 20 26.60 -6.50 17.47
CA ARG A 20 25.50 -5.53 17.55
C ARG A 20 24.35 -6.09 16.70
N GLN A 21 23.20 -6.35 17.32
CA GLN A 21 22.00 -6.77 16.58
C GLN A 21 21.58 -5.63 15.65
N PHE A 22 21.40 -5.94 14.37
CA PHE A 22 20.91 -5.01 13.36
C PHE A 22 19.40 -5.22 13.17
N ASN A 23 18.63 -4.14 13.06
CA ASN A 23 17.22 -4.20 12.67
C ASN A 23 17.15 -4.52 11.17
N ALA A 24 17.04 -5.80 10.84
CA ALA A 24 17.10 -6.30 9.48
C ALA A 24 16.12 -7.45 9.26
N VAL A 25 15.64 -7.59 8.02
CA VAL A 25 15.00 -8.82 7.55
C VAL A 25 16.06 -9.73 6.94
N GLN A 26 15.83 -11.03 6.98
CA GLN A 26 16.82 -12.02 6.56
C GLN A 26 16.22 -13.00 5.55
N SER A 27 16.85 -13.09 4.39
CA SER A 27 16.50 -14.12 3.40
C SER A 27 16.85 -15.53 3.90
N PRO A 28 16.30 -16.60 3.27
CA PRO A 28 16.68 -17.97 3.57
C PRO A 28 18.19 -18.28 3.43
N TRP A 29 18.95 -17.40 2.77
CA TRP A 29 20.38 -17.56 2.50
C TRP A 29 21.26 -16.53 3.22
N ASN A 30 20.79 -15.99 4.35
CA ASN A 30 21.51 -15.02 5.21
C ASN A 30 21.85 -13.68 4.57
N ARG A 31 21.24 -13.34 3.42
CA ARG A 31 21.25 -11.95 2.97
C ARG A 31 20.42 -11.13 3.96
N LEU A 32 21.09 -10.21 4.65
CA LEU A 32 20.47 -9.23 5.53
C LEU A 32 20.11 -8.00 4.71
N MET A 33 18.92 -7.48 4.95
CA MET A 33 18.46 -6.20 4.43
C MET A 33 18.04 -5.33 5.58
N SER A 34 18.44 -4.06 5.56
CA SER A 34 18.04 -3.14 6.61
C SER A 34 16.51 -3.03 6.67
N TYR A 35 15.99 -2.74 7.85
CA TYR A 35 14.56 -2.51 8.05
C TYR A 35 13.99 -1.45 7.09
N GLN A 36 14.74 -0.36 6.87
CA GLN A 36 14.39 0.71 5.93
C GLN A 36 14.25 0.20 4.49
N GLU A 37 15.25 -0.53 3.96
CA GLU A 37 15.18 -1.11 2.61
C GLU A 37 14.02 -2.12 2.47
N ALA A 38 13.74 -2.88 3.53
CA ALA A 38 12.65 -3.85 3.56
C ALA A 38 11.27 -3.16 3.45
N LEU A 39 11.09 -2.05 4.16
CA LEU A 39 9.85 -1.27 4.10
C LEU A 39 9.61 -0.65 2.72
N HIS A 40 10.64 -0.05 2.11
CA HIS A 40 10.56 0.47 0.74
C HIS A 40 10.24 -0.63 -0.28
N TYR A 41 10.88 -1.79 -0.15
CA TYR A 41 10.55 -2.94 -0.97
C TYR A 41 9.08 -3.36 -0.81
N ALA A 42 8.60 -3.50 0.42
CA ALA A 42 7.21 -3.89 0.67
C ALA A 42 6.22 -2.86 0.13
N SER A 43 6.45 -1.57 0.38
CA SER A 43 5.61 -0.48 -0.12
C SER A 43 5.51 -0.52 -1.65
N ARG A 44 6.64 -0.62 -2.35
CA ARG A 44 6.64 -0.71 -3.80
C ARG A 44 6.05 -2.01 -4.34
N PHE A 45 6.30 -3.15 -3.69
CA PHE A 45 5.71 -4.44 -4.08
C PHE A 45 4.18 -4.37 -4.01
N GLU A 46 3.64 -3.86 -2.90
CA GLU A 46 2.21 -3.67 -2.70
C GLU A 46 1.62 -2.67 -3.70
N ALA A 47 2.38 -1.64 -4.11
CA ALA A 47 1.95 -0.74 -5.17
C ALA A 47 1.86 -1.44 -6.54
N VAL A 48 2.77 -2.37 -6.86
CA VAL A 48 2.70 -3.16 -8.10
C VAL A 48 1.50 -4.09 -8.09
N LEU A 49 1.24 -4.76 -6.97
CA LEU A 49 0.01 -5.56 -6.78
C LEU A 49 -1.23 -4.67 -6.96
N SER A 50 -1.23 -3.49 -6.34
CA SER A 50 -2.30 -2.51 -6.44
C SER A 50 -2.54 -2.07 -7.89
N ALA A 51 -1.49 -1.75 -8.64
CA ALA A 51 -1.60 -1.37 -10.05
C ALA A 51 -2.24 -2.49 -10.91
N ALA A 52 -1.97 -3.76 -10.59
CA ALA A 52 -2.63 -4.89 -11.22
C ALA A 52 -4.11 -5.00 -10.81
N VAL A 53 -4.45 -4.87 -9.53
CA VAL A 53 -5.85 -4.85 -9.07
C VAL A 53 -6.63 -3.69 -9.72
N ALA A 54 -5.99 -2.54 -9.93
CA ALA A 54 -6.59 -1.42 -10.65
C ALA A 54 -6.98 -1.79 -12.09
N GLN A 55 -6.22 -2.65 -12.78
CA GLN A 55 -6.63 -3.13 -14.11
C GLN A 55 -7.87 -4.04 -14.02
N ALA A 56 -7.98 -4.88 -12.99
CA ALA A 56 -9.19 -5.67 -12.77
C ALA A 56 -10.41 -4.78 -12.59
N TYR A 57 -10.28 -3.70 -11.81
CA TYR A 57 -11.36 -2.72 -11.63
C TYR A 57 -11.73 -1.99 -12.94
N ARG A 58 -10.74 -1.62 -13.76
CA ARG A 58 -10.94 -1.04 -15.10
C ARG A 58 -11.68 -1.97 -16.06
N ILE A 59 -11.48 -3.29 -15.96
CA ILE A 59 -12.23 -4.26 -16.75
C ILE A 59 -13.69 -4.37 -16.28
N ILE A 60 -13.92 -4.34 -14.96
CA ILE A 60 -15.27 -4.45 -14.37
C ILE A 60 -16.12 -3.22 -14.70
N ILE A 61 -15.55 -2.02 -14.59
CA ILE A 61 -16.22 -0.76 -14.96
C ILE A 61 -15.37 -0.06 -16.03
N PRO A 62 -15.62 -0.32 -17.33
CA PRO A 62 -14.79 0.24 -18.41
C PRO A 62 -14.89 1.76 -18.55
N ASP A 63 -16.07 2.34 -18.32
CA ASP A 63 -16.27 3.78 -18.42
C ASP A 63 -15.50 4.52 -17.32
N TYR A 64 -14.65 5.47 -17.72
CA TYR A 64 -13.75 6.17 -16.80
C TYR A 64 -14.51 7.00 -15.77
N ALA A 65 -15.46 7.83 -16.20
CA ALA A 65 -16.17 8.74 -15.32
C ALA A 65 -16.99 7.97 -14.27
N THR A 66 -17.71 6.94 -14.71
CA THR A 66 -18.46 6.05 -13.83
C THR A 66 -17.54 5.35 -12.83
N ARG A 67 -16.43 4.77 -13.30
CA ARG A 67 -15.45 4.09 -12.44
C ARG A 67 -14.83 5.03 -11.40
N ALA A 68 -14.41 6.22 -11.81
CA ALA A 68 -13.82 7.21 -10.93
C ALA A 68 -14.83 7.68 -9.86
N ASP A 69 -16.08 7.94 -10.28
CA ASP A 69 -17.16 8.37 -9.39
C ASP A 69 -17.52 7.32 -8.35
N GLU A 70 -17.70 6.05 -8.73
CA GLU A 70 -18.01 4.98 -7.78
C GLU A 70 -16.86 4.74 -6.78
N MET A 71 -15.61 4.80 -7.25
CA MET A 71 -14.45 4.66 -6.39
C MET A 71 -14.32 5.82 -5.40
N CYS A 72 -14.59 7.06 -5.85
CA CYS A 72 -14.57 8.24 -5.00
C CYS A 72 -15.68 8.22 -3.94
N LYS A 73 -16.90 7.81 -4.32
CA LYS A 73 -18.04 7.67 -3.40
C LYS A 73 -17.77 6.62 -2.32
N GLU A 74 -17.20 5.47 -2.71
CA GLU A 74 -16.80 4.43 -1.76
C GLU A 74 -15.75 4.97 -0.79
N ALA A 75 -14.66 5.55 -1.31
CA ALA A 75 -13.56 6.04 -0.50
C ALA A 75 -13.98 7.15 0.47
N TYR A 76 -14.74 8.13 -0.02
CA TYR A 76 -15.32 9.19 0.81
C TYR A 76 -16.20 8.60 1.91
N GLY A 77 -17.18 7.76 1.53
CA GLY A 77 -18.18 7.23 2.47
C GLY A 77 -17.55 6.37 3.56
N ARG A 78 -16.58 5.53 3.21
CA ARG A 78 -15.86 4.68 4.16
C ARG A 78 -15.00 5.49 5.11
N LEU A 79 -14.22 6.46 4.63
CA LEU A 79 -13.37 7.27 5.52
C LEU A 79 -14.21 8.22 6.39
N TYR A 80 -15.30 8.76 5.86
CA TYR A 80 -16.25 9.53 6.67
C TYR A 80 -16.83 8.66 7.80
N TYR A 81 -17.28 7.44 7.50
CA TYR A 81 -17.78 6.50 8.51
C TYR A 81 -16.71 6.14 9.55
N THR A 82 -15.49 5.80 9.11
CA THR A 82 -14.39 5.46 10.02
C THR A 82 -14.04 6.64 10.91
N GLY A 83 -13.90 7.84 10.33
CA GLY A 83 -13.60 9.06 11.07
C GLY A 83 -14.68 9.44 12.08
N LEU A 84 -15.95 9.07 11.85
CA LEU A 84 -17.04 9.29 12.80
C LEU A 84 -17.00 8.33 13.99
N ASN A 85 -16.77 7.03 13.73
CA ASN A 85 -16.98 5.96 14.71
C ASN A 85 -15.69 5.51 15.41
N TYR A 86 -14.54 5.73 14.78
CA TYR A 86 -13.23 5.34 15.27
C TYR A 86 -12.26 6.53 15.21
N PRO A 87 -12.56 7.64 15.89
CA PRO A 87 -11.68 8.80 15.90
C PRO A 87 -10.37 8.47 16.61
N ASN A 88 -9.25 8.95 16.09
CA ASN A 88 -7.93 8.83 16.73
C ASN A 88 -7.36 10.22 17.09
N ASP A 89 -8.23 11.13 17.54
CA ASP A 89 -7.86 12.55 17.71
C ASP A 89 -6.72 12.76 18.73
N ASP A 90 -6.69 11.96 19.80
CA ASP A 90 -5.65 12.03 20.83
C ASP A 90 -4.27 11.68 20.24
N GLY A 91 -4.23 10.66 19.38
CA GLY A 91 -3.02 10.25 18.67
C GLY A 91 -2.61 11.21 17.56
N PHE A 92 -3.37 12.27 17.28
CA PHE A 92 -2.99 13.34 16.37
C PHE A 92 -2.49 14.59 17.11
N GLY A 93 -2.69 14.76 18.41
CA GLY A 93 -2.26 15.98 19.12
C GLY A 93 -3.02 17.25 18.71
N ILE A 94 -4.21 17.10 18.11
CA ILE A 94 -5.00 18.21 17.54
C ILE A 94 -5.20 19.29 18.61
N HIS A 95 -4.59 20.47 18.39
CA HIS A 95 -4.70 21.55 19.35
C HIS A 95 -6.17 22.02 19.44
N PRO A 96 -6.71 22.31 20.64
CA PRO A 96 -8.08 22.80 20.83
C PRO A 96 -8.52 24.05 20.03
N PHE A 97 -7.60 24.78 19.37
CA PHE A 97 -7.94 25.92 18.51
C PHE A 97 -8.27 25.47 17.08
N MET A 98 -7.79 24.29 16.66
CA MET A 98 -8.10 23.72 15.35
C MET A 98 -9.58 23.37 15.29
N CYS A 99 -10.23 23.75 14.20
CA CYS A 99 -11.68 23.64 14.04
C CYS A 99 -12.04 23.39 12.58
N GLY A 100 -13.26 22.92 12.34
CA GLY A 100 -13.75 22.64 10.99
C GLY A 100 -13.02 21.47 10.31
N SER A 101 -12.84 21.56 9.00
CA SER A 101 -12.30 20.49 8.15
C SER A 101 -10.76 20.48 8.07
N TYR A 102 -10.06 21.36 8.79
CA TYR A 102 -8.60 21.49 8.74
C TYR A 102 -7.81 20.27 9.19
N PRO A 103 -8.15 19.60 10.30
CA PRO A 103 -7.33 18.50 10.77
C PRO A 103 -7.28 17.32 9.78
N GLY A 104 -8.22 17.23 8.83
CA GLY A 104 -8.19 16.23 7.75
C GLY A 104 -6.87 16.24 6.96
N ALA A 105 -6.34 17.42 6.60
CA ALA A 105 -5.09 17.55 5.86
C ALA A 105 -3.88 17.02 6.66
N LEU A 106 -3.82 17.32 7.95
CA LEU A 106 -2.73 16.92 8.84
C LEU A 106 -2.81 15.44 9.25
N ILE A 107 -4.02 14.91 9.38
CA ILE A 107 -4.27 13.47 9.55
C ILE A 107 -3.76 12.71 8.32
N GLY A 108 -4.07 13.23 7.13
CA GLY A 108 -3.55 12.68 5.87
C GLY A 108 -2.02 12.73 5.81
N ASP A 109 -1.41 13.83 6.25
CA ASP A 109 0.05 14.01 6.27
C ASP A 109 0.77 12.91 7.07
N LYS A 110 0.26 12.62 8.27
CA LYS A 110 0.75 11.50 9.09
C LYS A 110 0.61 10.15 8.36
N GLY A 111 -0.54 9.92 7.73
CA GLY A 111 -0.80 8.68 7.01
C GLY A 111 0.20 8.45 5.88
N ASP A 112 0.51 9.51 5.14
CA ASP A 112 1.43 9.44 4.00
C ASP A 112 2.88 9.23 4.43
N ASP A 113 3.38 9.96 5.45
CA ASP A 113 4.75 9.75 5.93
C ASP A 113 4.94 8.35 6.55
N ALA A 114 3.93 7.84 7.26
CA ALA A 114 3.92 6.47 7.78
C ALA A 114 3.84 5.39 6.68
N LEU A 115 3.45 5.77 5.46
CA LEU A 115 3.47 4.94 4.26
C LEU A 115 4.69 5.21 3.37
N LEU A 116 5.71 5.92 3.88
CA LEU A 116 6.92 6.33 3.14
C LEU A 116 6.65 7.28 1.97
N MET A 117 5.42 7.77 1.85
CA MET A 117 5.03 8.78 0.86
C MET A 117 5.34 10.15 1.44
N CYS A 118 6.63 10.49 1.46
CA CYS A 118 7.12 11.67 2.15
C CYS A 118 6.80 12.98 1.42
N GLY A 119 6.59 14.02 2.21
CA GLY A 119 6.11 15.31 1.75
C GLY A 119 5.98 16.31 2.89
N ARG A 120 5.15 17.33 2.69
CA ARG A 120 4.93 18.39 3.68
C ARG A 120 3.61 19.12 3.47
N CYS A 121 3.03 19.60 4.58
CA CYS A 121 2.02 20.65 4.53
C CYS A 121 2.70 22.01 4.32
N GLN A 122 2.53 22.59 3.13
CA GLN A 122 3.20 23.81 2.68
C GLN A 122 2.51 25.09 3.14
N ASP A 123 1.18 25.07 3.27
CA ASP A 123 0.38 26.19 3.78
C ASP A 123 -0.70 25.65 4.71
N PHE A 124 -0.88 26.32 5.85
CA PHE A 124 -1.90 26.01 6.83
C PHE A 124 -2.50 27.32 7.37
N GLY A 125 -3.39 27.90 6.58
CA GLY A 125 -4.05 29.18 6.85
C GLY A 125 -5.46 29.03 7.42
N THR A 126 -6.15 30.17 7.56
CA THR A 126 -7.54 30.21 8.07
C THR A 126 -8.61 29.77 7.06
N TYR A 127 -8.31 29.85 5.76
CA TYR A 127 -9.26 29.48 4.68
C TYR A 127 -8.70 28.53 3.62
N ARG A 128 -7.46 28.06 3.81
CA ARG A 128 -6.70 27.31 2.82
C ARG A 128 -5.70 26.39 3.53
N CYS A 129 -5.56 25.17 3.02
CA CYS A 129 -4.43 24.31 3.31
C CYS A 129 -3.82 23.82 1.99
N GLU A 130 -2.50 23.70 1.93
CA GLU A 130 -1.79 23.11 0.81
C GLU A 130 -0.88 22.01 1.32
N LYS A 131 -1.00 20.84 0.72
CA LYS A 131 -0.19 19.66 1.03
C LYS A 131 0.47 19.15 -0.24
N GLU A 132 1.72 18.74 -0.11
CA GLU A 132 2.57 18.24 -1.20
C GLU A 132 3.20 16.92 -0.78
N LEU A 133 3.30 15.96 -1.71
CA LEU A 133 4.12 14.75 -1.61
C LEU A 133 5.14 14.73 -2.73
N ASP A 134 6.40 14.54 -2.35
CA ASP A 134 7.53 14.41 -3.27
C ASP A 134 7.72 12.95 -3.69
N VAL A 135 7.44 12.00 -2.79
CA VAL A 135 7.52 10.55 -3.04
C VAL A 135 6.14 9.92 -2.88
N CYS A 136 5.81 9.02 -3.80
CA CYS A 136 4.58 8.24 -3.74
C CYS A 136 4.77 6.93 -4.49
N ASP A 137 4.90 5.81 -3.77
CA ASP A 137 5.03 4.50 -4.41
C ASP A 137 3.76 4.09 -5.18
N TRP A 138 2.61 4.69 -4.88
CA TRP A 138 1.34 4.39 -5.52
C TRP A 138 1.17 5.10 -6.87
N ASP A 139 2.14 5.91 -7.30
CA ASP A 139 2.14 6.63 -8.57
C ASP A 139 1.81 5.74 -9.79
N ILE A 140 2.22 4.47 -9.78
CA ILE A 140 1.95 3.51 -10.87
C ILE A 140 0.49 3.02 -10.96
N CYS A 141 -0.39 3.35 -10.01
CA CYS A 141 -1.79 2.92 -10.06
C CYS A 141 -2.64 3.77 -11.02
N GLY A 142 -2.32 5.06 -11.14
CA GLY A 142 -3.00 6.00 -12.04
C GLY A 142 -4.08 6.88 -11.41
N SER A 143 -4.71 7.70 -12.26
CA SER A 143 -5.57 8.82 -11.84
C SER A 143 -6.78 8.46 -10.97
N GLU A 144 -7.37 7.27 -11.14
CA GLU A 144 -8.55 6.86 -10.35
C GLU A 144 -8.21 6.75 -8.87
N LEU A 145 -7.02 6.23 -8.56
CA LEU A 145 -6.53 6.15 -7.18
C LEU A 145 -6.30 7.55 -6.61
N CYS A 146 -5.62 8.44 -7.35
CA CYS A 146 -5.34 9.81 -6.91
C CYS A 146 -6.64 10.59 -6.59
N ARG A 147 -7.71 10.38 -7.36
CA ARG A 147 -9.03 10.96 -7.06
C ARG A 147 -9.62 10.38 -5.78
N ALA A 148 -9.60 9.05 -5.67
CA ALA A 148 -10.15 8.35 -4.52
C ALA A 148 -9.44 8.70 -3.20
N THR A 149 -8.11 8.86 -3.21
CA THR A 149 -7.34 9.29 -2.03
C THR A 149 -7.66 10.73 -1.65
N THR A 150 -7.88 11.63 -2.63
CA THR A 150 -8.33 13.00 -2.34
C THR A 150 -9.71 13.01 -1.67
N MET A 151 -10.64 12.19 -2.16
CA MET A 151 -11.99 12.09 -1.61
C MET A 151 -12.04 11.35 -0.27
N SER A 152 -11.08 10.47 -0.01
CA SER A 152 -10.91 9.87 1.32
C SER A 152 -10.48 10.91 2.35
N LEU A 153 -9.59 11.84 1.98
CA LEU A 153 -9.23 12.99 2.81
C LEU A 153 -10.41 13.93 3.04
N GLN A 154 -11.21 14.23 2.02
CA GLN A 154 -12.45 15.00 2.18
C GLN A 154 -13.40 14.33 3.19
N GLY A 155 -13.60 13.01 3.08
CA GLY A 155 -14.43 12.24 4.03
C GLY A 155 -13.92 12.33 5.46
N GLN A 156 -12.60 12.19 5.66
CA GLN A 156 -11.99 12.33 6.99
C GLN A 156 -12.12 13.76 7.54
N ALA A 157 -11.96 14.76 6.68
CA ALA A 157 -12.08 16.17 7.03
C ALA A 157 -13.51 16.53 7.47
N ASP A 158 -14.52 16.03 6.76
CA ASP A 158 -15.93 16.22 7.12
C ASP A 158 -16.32 15.45 8.40
N ALA A 159 -15.77 14.25 8.60
CA ALA A 159 -15.97 13.51 9.85
C ALA A 159 -15.39 14.28 11.05
N THR A 160 -14.21 14.85 10.88
CA THR A 160 -13.55 15.69 11.89
C THR A 160 -14.39 16.92 12.21
N GLU A 161 -14.90 17.63 11.20
CA GLU A 161 -15.75 18.81 11.39
C GLU A 161 -16.99 18.51 12.23
N SER A 162 -17.57 17.32 12.07
CA SER A 162 -18.79 16.93 12.80
C SER A 162 -18.56 16.64 14.29
N ARG A 163 -17.33 16.30 14.69
CA ARG A 163 -16.98 15.90 16.06
C ARG A 163 -16.25 16.98 16.84
N HIS A 164 -15.54 17.86 16.14
CA HIS A 164 -14.74 18.93 16.74
C HIS A 164 -15.47 20.27 16.73
N ARG A 165 -14.81 21.31 17.25
CA ARG A 165 -15.33 22.67 17.19
C ARG A 165 -15.65 23.03 15.74
N LYS A 166 -16.86 23.55 15.51
CA LYS A 166 -17.27 24.03 14.19
C LYS A 166 -16.30 25.09 13.69
N GLY A 167 -15.94 24.97 12.42
CA GLY A 167 -15.00 25.86 11.75
C GLY A 167 -15.34 25.96 10.27
N LYS A 168 -14.35 26.35 9.46
CA LYS A 168 -14.53 26.43 8.01
C LYS A 168 -14.57 25.03 7.42
N LYS A 169 -15.54 24.80 6.53
CA LYS A 169 -15.52 23.64 5.63
C LYS A 169 -14.56 23.93 4.50
N LEU A 170 -13.73 22.92 4.19
CA LEU A 170 -12.77 22.97 3.09
C LEU A 170 -13.17 21.94 2.05
N ASP A 171 -12.92 22.32 0.81
CA ASP A 171 -13.08 21.47 -0.35
C ASP A 171 -11.69 21.09 -0.87
N TYR A 172 -11.39 19.80 -0.87
CA TYR A 172 -10.08 19.25 -1.15
C TYR A 172 -9.94 18.93 -2.64
N LEU A 173 -8.97 19.58 -3.31
CA LEU A 173 -8.71 19.44 -4.73
C LEU A 173 -7.28 18.96 -4.97
N MET A 174 -7.11 17.90 -5.74
CA MET A 174 -5.81 17.48 -6.25
C MET A 174 -5.44 18.35 -7.45
N VAL A 175 -4.40 19.18 -7.32
CA VAL A 175 -3.94 20.12 -8.37
C VAL A 175 -2.71 19.63 -9.11
N GLU A 176 -1.98 18.66 -8.54
CA GLU A 176 -0.88 17.93 -9.18
C GLU A 176 -0.98 16.47 -8.73
N ALA A 177 -0.76 15.49 -9.61
CA ALA A 177 -0.81 14.08 -9.26
C ALA A 177 0.36 13.31 -9.88
N LYS A 178 1.27 12.76 -9.05
CA LYS A 178 2.38 11.91 -9.54
C LYS A 178 1.90 10.75 -10.40
N GLY A 179 0.78 10.13 -10.03
CA GLY A 179 0.20 9.04 -10.81
C GLY A 179 -0.39 9.46 -12.17
N CYS A 180 -0.37 10.76 -12.48
CA CYS A 180 -0.72 11.33 -13.78
C CYS A 180 0.47 11.94 -14.51
N GLY A 181 1.69 11.83 -13.95
CA GLY A 181 2.92 12.33 -14.56
C GLY A 181 3.39 13.68 -14.03
N ASP A 182 2.71 14.26 -13.04
CA ASP A 182 3.23 15.46 -12.36
C ASP A 182 4.43 15.10 -11.47
N ARG A 183 5.27 16.10 -11.15
CA ARG A 183 6.39 15.89 -10.21
C ARG A 183 5.88 15.52 -8.81
N HIS A 184 4.75 16.10 -8.41
CA HIS A 184 4.23 16.07 -7.05
C HIS A 184 2.82 15.53 -7.01
N CYS A 185 2.43 14.97 -5.86
CA CYS A 185 1.01 14.92 -5.51
C CYS A 185 0.75 16.18 -4.70
N ARG A 186 -0.12 17.06 -5.16
CA ARG A 186 -0.44 18.29 -4.45
C ARG A 186 -1.93 18.45 -4.30
N ILE A 187 -2.34 18.67 -3.06
CA ILE A 187 -3.72 18.94 -2.69
C ILE A 187 -3.81 20.36 -2.16
N ILE A 188 -4.75 21.13 -2.70
CA ILE A 188 -5.17 22.42 -2.18
C ILE A 188 -6.59 22.25 -1.64
N ALA A 189 -6.75 22.51 -0.34
CA ALA A 189 -8.04 22.47 0.34
C ALA A 189 -8.49 23.90 0.65
N GLU A 190 -9.63 24.34 0.10
CA GLU A 190 -10.08 25.73 0.17
C GLU A 190 -11.48 25.88 0.75
N SER A 191 -11.69 26.93 1.53
CA SER A 191 -13.03 27.29 1.98
C SER A 191 -13.81 27.97 0.85
N ARG A 192 -14.89 27.34 0.40
CA ARG A 192 -15.80 27.90 -0.62
C ARG A 192 -16.49 29.19 -0.20
N GLU A 193 -16.48 29.53 1.10
CA GLU A 193 -16.96 30.82 1.61
C GLU A 193 -16.04 31.99 1.17
N LYS A 194 -14.72 31.78 1.22
CA LYS A 194 -13.73 32.80 0.84
C LYS A 194 -13.35 32.69 -0.64
N TYR A 195 -13.27 31.46 -1.14
CA TYR A 195 -12.87 31.13 -2.50
C TYR A 195 -14.05 30.44 -3.22
N PRO A 196 -15.07 31.22 -3.63
CA PRO A 196 -16.26 30.65 -4.26
C PRO A 196 -15.91 29.96 -5.58
N ALA A 197 -16.41 28.74 -5.76
CA ALA A 197 -16.25 27.95 -6.97
C ALA A 197 -17.59 27.25 -7.34
N PRO A 198 -17.79 26.88 -8.61
CA PRO A 198 -18.93 26.06 -9.00
C PRO A 198 -18.97 24.73 -8.24
N PRO A 199 -20.16 24.17 -7.97
CA PRO A 199 -20.26 22.82 -7.43
C PRO A 199 -19.71 21.82 -8.44
N HIS A 200 -19.08 20.75 -7.95
CA HIS A 200 -18.55 19.66 -8.76
C HIS A 200 -18.91 18.31 -8.13
N ALA A 201 -18.88 17.25 -8.95
CA ALA A 201 -19.01 15.90 -8.44
C ALA A 201 -17.76 15.49 -7.62
N LEU A 202 -17.86 14.46 -6.77
CA LEU A 202 -16.73 14.00 -5.96
C LEU A 202 -15.52 13.60 -6.82
N TRP A 203 -15.75 12.92 -7.95
CA TRP A 203 -14.66 12.52 -8.84
C TRP A 203 -14.05 13.68 -9.62
N GLU A 204 -14.73 14.83 -9.73
CA GLU A 204 -14.23 16.05 -10.36
C GLU A 204 -13.29 16.85 -9.43
N SER A 205 -12.77 16.21 -8.38
CA SER A 205 -11.82 16.77 -7.41
C SER A 205 -10.39 16.96 -7.92
N PHE A 206 -10.16 16.84 -9.22
CA PHE A 206 -8.91 17.35 -9.81
C PHE A 206 -9.15 18.80 -10.18
N GLY A 207 -8.15 19.64 -9.90
CA GLY A 207 -8.24 21.09 -10.01
C GLY A 207 -8.57 21.65 -11.41
N PRO A 208 -8.38 22.96 -11.58
CA PRO A 208 -7.62 23.86 -10.70
C PRO A 208 -8.36 24.23 -9.42
N ALA A 209 -7.60 24.56 -8.37
CA ALA A 209 -8.12 25.28 -7.22
C ALA A 209 -8.36 26.77 -7.58
N VAL A 210 -9.14 27.50 -6.76
CA VAL A 210 -9.38 28.94 -7.04
C VAL A 210 -8.10 29.73 -6.85
N SER A 211 -7.25 29.34 -5.90
CA SER A 211 -5.94 29.96 -5.65
C SER A 211 -4.77 29.22 -6.30
N ASP A 212 -4.98 28.52 -7.42
CA ASP A 212 -3.92 27.75 -8.08
C ASP A 212 -2.73 28.63 -8.52
N ASP A 213 -2.96 29.90 -8.87
CA ASP A 213 -1.91 30.89 -9.15
C ASP A 213 -0.99 31.18 -7.95
N TYR A 214 -1.42 30.85 -6.74
CA TYR A 214 -0.65 30.99 -5.50
C TYR A 214 -0.08 29.67 -4.99
N LYS A 215 -0.19 28.59 -5.78
CA LYS A 215 0.40 27.29 -5.49
C LYS A 215 1.90 27.46 -5.27
N LYS A 216 2.43 26.85 -4.20
CA LYS A 216 3.87 26.89 -3.95
C LYS A 216 4.59 26.08 -5.03
N PHE A 217 5.65 26.68 -5.56
CA PHE A 217 6.60 25.95 -6.39
C PHE A 217 7.70 25.37 -5.49
N THR A 218 7.91 24.06 -5.60
CA THR A 218 9.01 23.34 -4.95
C THR A 218 9.94 22.82 -6.04
N ALA A 219 11.18 23.30 -6.01
CA ALA A 219 12.18 22.90 -7.00
C ALA A 219 12.60 21.44 -6.80
N GLU A 220 13.21 20.82 -7.82
CA GLU A 220 13.55 19.39 -7.76
C GLU A 220 14.61 19.11 -6.67
N GLU A 221 15.57 20.03 -6.56
CA GLU A 221 16.63 20.04 -5.55
C GLU A 221 16.12 20.25 -4.12
N GLU A 222 14.86 20.68 -3.94
CA GLU A 222 14.23 20.87 -2.62
C GLU A 222 13.31 19.71 -2.24
N CYS A 223 13.10 18.74 -3.14
CA CYS A 223 12.28 17.56 -2.91
C CYS A 223 12.92 16.67 -1.84
N VAL A 224 12.09 16.07 -0.98
CA VAL A 224 12.55 15.03 -0.06
C VAL A 224 12.41 13.66 -0.71
N GLU A 225 13.36 12.77 -0.44
CA GLU A 225 13.37 11.41 -0.98
C GLU A 225 13.00 10.36 0.07
N GLU A 226 12.94 10.74 1.35
CA GLU A 226 12.79 9.83 2.47
C GLU A 226 11.87 10.38 3.57
N SER A 227 11.17 9.48 4.25
CA SER A 227 10.34 9.79 5.43
C SER A 227 11.17 10.42 6.54
N MET A 228 10.55 11.34 7.29
CA MET A 228 11.18 11.99 8.44
C MET A 228 11.68 10.96 9.48
N MET A 229 11.01 9.81 9.59
CA MET A 229 11.37 8.73 10.53
C MET A 229 12.71 8.06 10.21
N PHE A 230 13.31 8.30 9.04
CA PHE A 230 14.61 7.75 8.64
C PHE A 230 15.67 8.82 8.37
N ARG A 231 15.40 10.08 8.74
CA ARG A 231 16.25 11.23 8.44
C ARG A 231 16.93 11.76 9.70
N GLU A 232 18.25 11.88 9.64
CA GLU A 232 19.09 12.33 10.78
C GLU A 232 18.74 13.76 11.20
N GLU A 233 18.47 14.66 10.24
CA GLU A 233 18.08 16.04 10.53
C GLU A 233 16.71 16.17 11.20
N CYS A 234 15.91 15.11 11.18
CA CYS A 234 14.63 15.00 11.87
C CYS A 234 14.74 14.24 13.21
N ASP A 235 15.96 13.92 13.65
CA ASP A 235 16.23 13.05 14.81
C ASP A 235 15.48 11.71 14.72
N TYR A 236 15.24 11.21 13.51
CA TYR A 236 14.47 9.99 13.23
C TYR A 236 13.02 9.99 13.73
N HIS A 237 12.43 11.17 13.90
CA HIS A 237 11.03 11.35 14.27
C HIS A 237 10.24 12.05 13.17
N PHE A 238 9.03 11.60 12.91
CA PHE A 238 8.02 12.35 12.18
C PHE A 238 7.28 13.29 13.12
N VAL A 239 7.19 14.56 12.73
CA VAL A 239 6.39 15.57 13.41
C VAL A 239 5.58 16.39 12.41
N ASN A 240 4.25 16.44 12.57
CA ASN A 240 3.38 17.23 11.70
C ASN A 240 2.81 18.49 12.39
N GLY A 241 2.02 19.27 11.65
CA GLY A 241 1.38 20.49 12.15
C GLY A 241 0.36 20.30 13.28
N THR A 242 -0.04 19.07 13.63
CA THR A 242 -0.84 18.78 14.84
C THR A 242 0.02 18.40 16.04
N ASN A 243 1.35 18.57 15.99
CA ASN A 243 2.28 18.08 17.03
C ASN A 243 2.15 16.57 17.27
N ASN A 244 1.76 15.81 16.25
CA ASN A 244 1.87 14.37 16.30
C ASN A 244 3.34 14.01 16.19
N GLU A 245 3.88 13.30 17.17
CA GLU A 245 5.27 12.87 17.16
C GLU A 245 5.31 11.34 17.17
N THR A 246 6.03 10.78 16.21
CA THR A 246 6.17 9.33 16.07
C THR A 246 7.49 8.96 15.44
N ASP A 247 7.84 7.68 15.50
CA ASP A 247 9.10 7.14 14.98
C ASP A 247 8.83 5.95 14.05
N SER A 248 9.91 5.34 13.59
CA SER A 248 9.89 4.16 12.72
C SER A 248 9.08 2.95 13.24
N SER A 249 8.57 2.95 14.47
CA SER A 249 7.66 1.92 15.00
C SER A 249 6.19 2.09 14.59
N ASN A 250 5.82 3.26 14.05
CA ASN A 250 4.47 3.60 13.59
C ASN A 250 4.34 3.46 12.07
N GLN A 251 5.10 2.55 11.45
CA GLN A 251 4.95 2.22 10.03
C GLN A 251 3.52 1.75 9.72
N MET A 252 2.99 2.21 8.59
CA MET A 252 1.65 1.87 8.12
C MET A 252 1.68 0.95 6.89
N VAL A 253 2.85 0.55 6.39
CA VAL A 253 2.96 -0.36 5.22
C VAL A 253 2.28 -1.71 5.48
N ASN A 254 2.26 -2.17 6.73
CA ASN A 254 1.54 -3.36 7.17
C ASN A 254 0.07 -3.10 7.59
N LEU A 255 -0.40 -1.86 7.49
CA LEU A 255 -1.74 -1.42 7.86
C LEU A 255 -2.54 -0.88 6.67
N SER A 256 -1.87 -0.41 5.61
CA SER A 256 -2.50 0.23 4.46
C SER A 256 -1.71 0.03 3.16
N THR A 257 -2.44 -0.30 2.09
CA THR A 257 -1.95 -0.33 0.70
C THR A 257 -3.02 0.21 -0.22
N ALA A 258 -2.67 0.62 -1.45
CA ALA A 258 -3.68 1.08 -2.41
C ALA A 258 -4.71 -0.02 -2.74
N ALA A 259 -4.27 -1.29 -2.82
CA ALA A 259 -5.13 -2.44 -3.02
C ALA A 259 -6.13 -2.62 -1.87
N SER A 260 -5.64 -2.67 -0.63
CA SER A 260 -6.48 -2.92 0.55
C SER A 260 -7.43 -1.77 0.83
N LEU A 261 -6.94 -0.53 0.78
CA LEU A 261 -7.75 0.60 1.18
C LEU A 261 -8.66 1.14 0.09
N TYR A 262 -8.38 0.95 -1.20
CA TYR A 262 -9.13 1.64 -2.24
C TYR A 262 -9.64 0.71 -3.33
N LEU A 263 -8.78 -0.15 -3.89
CA LEU A 263 -9.13 -0.88 -5.11
C LEU A 263 -9.99 -2.11 -4.85
N LEU A 264 -9.64 -2.94 -3.86
CA LEU A 264 -10.44 -4.12 -3.51
C LEU A 264 -11.81 -3.74 -2.92
N PRO A 265 -11.93 -2.72 -2.03
CA PRO A 265 -13.22 -2.20 -1.62
C PRO A 265 -14.07 -1.66 -2.78
N ALA A 266 -13.45 -0.96 -3.75
CA ALA A 266 -14.16 -0.47 -4.93
C ALA A 266 -14.67 -1.63 -5.82
N ILE A 267 -13.91 -2.71 -5.98
CA ILE A 267 -14.36 -3.93 -6.67
C ILE A 267 -15.54 -4.58 -5.91
N ALA A 268 -15.45 -4.70 -4.58
CA ALA A 268 -16.55 -5.23 -3.78
C ALA A 268 -17.81 -4.37 -3.89
N ASN A 269 -17.66 -3.04 -3.92
CA ASN A 269 -18.77 -2.13 -4.14
C ASN A 269 -19.35 -2.28 -5.56
N ALA A 270 -18.51 -2.50 -6.59
CA ALA A 270 -18.99 -2.75 -7.95
C ALA A 270 -19.86 -4.02 -8.06
N VAL A 271 -19.50 -5.07 -7.31
CA VAL A 271 -20.34 -6.29 -7.17
C VAL A 271 -21.67 -5.94 -6.50
N LYS A 272 -21.63 -5.21 -5.38
CA LYS A 272 -22.83 -4.79 -4.64
C LYS A 272 -23.79 -3.96 -5.50
N LEU A 273 -23.26 -3.10 -6.36
CA LEU A 273 -24.04 -2.25 -7.28
C LEU A 273 -24.50 -2.97 -8.54
N GLY A 274 -24.08 -4.22 -8.76
CA GLY A 274 -24.52 -5.04 -9.88
C GLY A 274 -23.78 -4.79 -11.21
N TYR A 275 -22.63 -4.11 -11.18
CA TYR A 275 -21.78 -3.97 -12.39
C TYR A 275 -21.17 -5.31 -12.83
N THR A 276 -20.98 -6.24 -11.90
CA THR A 276 -20.49 -7.60 -12.16
C THR A 276 -20.98 -8.56 -11.07
N THR A 277 -20.87 -9.86 -11.31
CA THR A 277 -21.04 -10.88 -10.25
C THR A 277 -19.75 -11.06 -9.46
N GLU A 278 -19.86 -11.58 -8.24
CA GLU A 278 -18.70 -11.95 -7.41
C GLU A 278 -17.80 -12.97 -8.12
N GLN A 279 -18.38 -14.00 -8.73
CA GLN A 279 -17.65 -15.01 -9.49
C GLN A 279 -16.85 -14.40 -10.66
N GLN A 280 -17.46 -13.48 -11.40
CA GLN A 280 -16.80 -12.83 -12.54
C GLN A 280 -15.70 -11.86 -12.06
N ALA A 281 -15.94 -11.11 -10.97
CA ALA A 281 -14.91 -10.25 -10.38
C ALA A 281 -13.69 -11.05 -9.91
N GLU A 282 -13.92 -12.19 -9.25
CA GLU A 282 -12.87 -13.09 -8.80
C GLU A 282 -12.06 -13.65 -9.97
N TRP A 283 -12.74 -14.09 -11.03
CA TRP A 283 -12.10 -14.59 -12.25
C TRP A 283 -11.25 -13.51 -12.94
N ILE A 284 -11.75 -12.29 -13.04
CA ILE A 284 -10.99 -11.16 -13.61
C ILE A 284 -9.74 -10.87 -12.78
N LYS A 285 -9.87 -10.76 -11.45
CA LYS A 285 -8.73 -10.54 -10.55
C LYS A 285 -7.66 -11.61 -10.75
N LYS A 286 -8.06 -12.89 -10.75
CA LYS A 286 -7.16 -14.01 -10.98
C LYS A 286 -6.40 -13.87 -12.30
N CYS A 287 -7.11 -13.67 -13.42
CA CYS A 287 -6.49 -13.54 -14.73
C CYS A 287 -5.47 -12.40 -14.79
N VAL A 288 -5.85 -11.23 -14.26
CA VAL A 288 -5.02 -10.03 -14.28
C VAL A 288 -3.79 -10.20 -13.38
N LEU A 289 -3.96 -10.67 -12.15
CA LEU A 289 -2.87 -10.80 -11.18
C LEU A 289 -1.89 -11.91 -11.56
N GLU A 290 -2.36 -13.04 -12.10
CA GLU A 290 -1.46 -14.06 -12.63
C GLU A 290 -0.65 -13.55 -13.82
N ALA A 291 -1.27 -12.78 -14.72
CA ALA A 291 -0.57 -12.17 -15.85
C ALA A 291 0.47 -11.14 -15.38
N ALA A 292 0.11 -10.28 -14.41
CA ALA A 292 1.01 -9.32 -13.81
C ALA A 292 2.19 -9.99 -13.09
N GLY A 293 1.91 -11.05 -12.32
CA GLY A 293 2.95 -11.85 -11.67
C GLY A 293 3.93 -12.46 -12.66
N LYS A 294 3.44 -13.01 -13.78
CA LYS A 294 4.31 -13.52 -14.86
C LYS A 294 5.18 -12.40 -15.44
N ALA A 295 4.60 -11.24 -15.71
CA ALA A 295 5.30 -10.10 -16.30
C ALA A 295 6.42 -9.56 -15.40
N MET A 296 6.23 -9.57 -14.07
CA MET A 296 7.23 -9.09 -13.10
C MET A 296 8.62 -9.74 -13.28
N TYR A 297 8.66 -11.02 -13.63
CA TYR A 297 9.90 -11.75 -13.90
C TYR A 297 9.96 -12.32 -15.32
N GLY A 298 9.24 -11.72 -16.26
CA GLY A 298 9.26 -12.13 -17.67
C GLY A 298 10.61 -11.85 -18.35
N GLU A 299 11.40 -10.94 -17.79
CA GLU A 299 12.70 -10.51 -18.31
C GLU A 299 13.87 -11.03 -17.42
N ARG A 300 14.99 -11.42 -18.03
CA ARG A 300 16.11 -12.12 -17.38
C ARG A 300 16.88 -11.24 -16.39
N TYR A 301 16.99 -9.93 -16.61
CA TYR A 301 17.58 -8.98 -15.67
C TYR A 301 16.77 -8.92 -14.37
N ALA A 302 15.42 -8.94 -14.44
CA ALA A 302 14.58 -8.95 -13.25
C ALA A 302 14.79 -10.23 -12.41
N ILE A 303 14.89 -11.40 -13.08
CA ILE A 303 15.22 -12.67 -12.42
C ILE A 303 16.59 -12.58 -11.72
N ARG A 304 17.62 -12.08 -12.43
CA ARG A 304 18.97 -11.94 -11.88
C ARG A 304 18.98 -11.00 -10.68
N ALA A 305 18.37 -9.82 -10.79
CA ALA A 305 18.30 -8.84 -9.72
C ALA A 305 17.57 -9.41 -8.48
N CYS A 306 16.46 -10.13 -8.68
CA CYS A 306 15.75 -10.79 -7.59
C CYS A 306 16.62 -11.83 -6.87
N ARG A 307 17.37 -12.64 -7.63
CA ARG A 307 18.27 -13.66 -7.05
C ARG A 307 19.42 -13.04 -6.28
N GLU A 308 20.00 -11.97 -6.80
CA GLU A 308 21.09 -11.23 -6.14
C GLU A 308 20.61 -10.54 -4.87
N TRP A 309 19.43 -9.91 -4.92
CA TRP A 309 18.77 -9.29 -3.77
C TRP A 309 18.45 -10.30 -2.66
N LEU A 310 18.03 -11.52 -3.02
CA LEU A 310 17.82 -12.62 -2.08
C LEU A 310 19.11 -13.29 -1.61
N GLY A 311 20.24 -13.12 -2.31
CA GLY A 311 21.46 -13.89 -2.05
C GLY A 311 21.35 -15.38 -2.42
N VAL A 312 20.56 -15.73 -3.43
CA VAL A 312 20.34 -17.12 -3.86
C VAL A 312 21.64 -17.71 -4.41
N PRO A 313 22.12 -18.86 -3.89
CA PRO A 313 23.21 -19.61 -4.50
C PRO A 313 22.91 -20.00 -5.96
N ASP A 314 23.92 -19.95 -6.82
CA ASP A 314 23.77 -20.30 -8.25
C ASP A 314 23.23 -21.70 -8.49
N SER A 315 23.45 -22.64 -7.57
CA SER A 315 22.97 -24.03 -7.69
C SER A 315 21.47 -24.21 -7.47
N ILE A 316 20.74 -23.19 -6.98
CA ILE A 316 19.32 -23.30 -6.66
C ILE A 316 18.47 -22.78 -7.82
N HIS A 317 17.66 -23.67 -8.40
CA HIS A 317 16.77 -23.40 -9.54
C HIS A 317 15.35 -23.95 -9.34
N ASP A 318 14.92 -24.02 -8.08
CA ASP A 318 13.66 -24.63 -7.66
C ASP A 318 12.76 -23.64 -6.89
N GLY A 319 11.63 -24.14 -6.38
CA GLY A 319 10.61 -23.35 -5.69
C GLY A 319 11.11 -22.54 -4.49
N ARG A 320 12.29 -22.84 -3.94
CA ARG A 320 12.92 -22.06 -2.85
C ARG A 320 13.16 -20.62 -3.25
N VAL A 321 13.40 -20.32 -4.52
CA VAL A 321 13.56 -18.92 -5.00
C VAL A 321 12.29 -18.12 -4.76
N MET A 322 11.14 -18.64 -5.19
CA MET A 322 9.84 -18.00 -4.93
C MET A 322 9.51 -17.98 -3.44
N GLY A 323 9.86 -19.05 -2.71
CA GLY A 323 9.70 -19.09 -1.27
C GLY A 323 10.43 -17.95 -0.56
N GLY A 324 11.68 -17.68 -0.95
CA GLY A 324 12.45 -16.54 -0.47
C GLY A 324 11.79 -15.19 -0.77
N VAL A 325 11.23 -14.98 -1.96
CA VAL A 325 10.49 -13.74 -2.30
C VAL A 325 9.30 -13.52 -1.37
N ILE A 326 8.47 -14.56 -1.21
CA ILE A 326 7.28 -14.49 -0.34
C ILE A 326 7.73 -14.22 1.10
N GLU A 327 8.72 -14.94 1.58
CA GLU A 327 9.19 -14.79 2.95
C GLU A 327 9.74 -13.40 3.26
N MET A 328 10.51 -12.83 2.33
CA MET A 328 11.02 -11.47 2.48
C MET A 328 9.90 -10.44 2.53
N LEU A 329 8.86 -10.59 1.69
CA LEU A 329 7.67 -9.75 1.78
C LEU A 329 6.99 -9.90 3.15
N LEU A 330 6.71 -11.13 3.59
CA LEU A 330 6.06 -11.40 4.88
C LEU A 330 6.81 -10.80 6.05
N GLN A 331 8.14 -10.92 6.08
CA GLN A 331 8.98 -10.28 7.10
C GLN A 331 8.88 -8.76 7.05
N SER A 332 8.90 -8.18 5.84
CA SER A 332 8.87 -6.73 5.65
C SER A 332 7.54 -6.09 6.09
N ILE A 333 6.43 -6.81 5.95
CA ILE A 333 5.11 -6.38 6.44
C ILE A 333 4.78 -6.91 7.84
N LEU A 334 5.76 -7.49 8.55
CA LEU A 334 5.60 -8.05 9.89
C LEU A 334 4.50 -9.13 10.00
N CYS A 335 4.20 -9.82 8.89
CA CYS A 335 3.23 -10.90 8.84
C CYS A 335 3.85 -12.19 9.41
N LYS A 336 3.19 -12.78 10.41
CA LYS A 336 3.67 -14.01 11.05
C LYS A 336 3.49 -15.20 10.12
N TYR A 337 4.49 -16.09 10.10
CA TYR A 337 4.41 -17.34 9.34
C TYR A 337 5.20 -18.45 10.02
N GLU A 338 4.87 -19.70 9.68
CA GLU A 338 5.62 -20.89 10.03
C GLU A 338 6.08 -21.62 8.76
N ILE A 339 7.15 -22.40 8.88
CA ILE A 339 7.70 -23.19 7.78
C ILE A 339 7.54 -24.67 8.11
N GLU A 340 6.79 -25.36 7.26
CA GLU A 340 6.66 -26.81 7.34
C GLU A 340 7.67 -27.53 6.45
N ALA A 341 8.03 -26.92 5.32
CA ALA A 341 9.03 -27.44 4.39
C ALA A 341 9.73 -26.30 3.65
N PHE A 342 11.04 -26.44 3.45
CA PHE A 342 11.84 -25.58 2.60
C PHE A 342 13.01 -26.41 2.03
N ASN A 343 12.77 -27.09 0.90
CA ASN A 343 13.73 -27.97 0.23
C ASN A 343 13.53 -27.93 -1.30
N GLU A 344 14.36 -28.67 -2.04
CA GLU A 344 14.36 -28.67 -3.51
C GLU A 344 13.06 -29.17 -4.16
N ASN A 345 12.24 -29.93 -3.45
CA ASN A 345 11.02 -30.54 -3.98
C ASN A 345 9.79 -29.68 -3.71
N GLU A 346 9.76 -29.02 -2.55
CA GLU A 346 8.64 -28.18 -2.14
C GLU A 346 9.03 -27.13 -1.08
N VAL A 347 8.26 -26.05 -1.09
CA VAL A 347 8.23 -25.05 -0.01
C VAL A 347 6.81 -24.93 0.51
N ILE A 348 6.65 -24.92 1.84
CA ILE A 348 5.35 -24.82 2.49
C ILE A 348 5.43 -23.79 3.62
N TYR A 349 4.63 -22.74 3.49
CA TYR A 349 4.43 -21.72 4.51
C TYR A 349 3.02 -21.80 5.08
N VAL A 350 2.90 -21.67 6.40
CA VAL A 350 1.63 -21.44 7.10
C VAL A 350 1.61 -19.99 7.54
N ILE A 351 0.92 -19.15 6.76
CA ILE A 351 0.91 -17.70 6.90
C ILE A 351 -0.27 -17.26 7.78
N ASP A 352 -0.07 -16.26 8.62
CA ASP A 352 -1.16 -15.61 9.34
C ASP A 352 -2.03 -14.78 8.39
N ARG A 353 -3.30 -15.18 8.21
CA ARG A 353 -4.21 -14.45 7.31
C ARG A 353 -4.48 -13.04 7.78
N GLY A 354 -4.54 -12.82 9.10
CA GLY A 354 -4.76 -11.50 9.67
C GLY A 354 -3.65 -10.52 9.32
N GLY A 355 -2.39 -10.98 9.39
CA GLY A 355 -1.23 -10.18 9.01
C GLY A 355 -1.12 -9.91 7.50
N LEU A 356 -1.58 -10.84 6.64
CA LEU A 356 -1.56 -10.65 5.19
C LEU A 356 -2.78 -9.85 4.68
N ALA A 357 -3.91 -9.92 5.38
CA ALA A 357 -5.11 -9.13 5.10
C ALA A 357 -4.95 -7.69 5.62
N ILE A 358 -3.98 -6.95 5.07
CA ILE A 358 -3.69 -5.56 5.40
C ILE A 358 -4.99 -4.72 5.37
N GLY A 359 -5.19 -3.88 6.39
CA GLY A 359 -6.42 -3.10 6.55
C GLY A 359 -7.68 -3.95 6.75
N ALA A 360 -7.54 -5.18 7.25
CA ALA A 360 -8.58 -6.20 7.38
C ALA A 360 -9.23 -6.63 6.03
N THR A 361 -8.57 -6.36 4.90
CA THR A 361 -9.10 -6.66 3.57
C THR A 361 -8.79 -8.11 3.20
N GLN A 362 -9.72 -9.03 3.51
CA GLN A 362 -9.50 -10.47 3.32
C GLN A 362 -9.12 -10.83 1.88
N SER A 363 -9.79 -10.24 0.90
CA SER A 363 -9.54 -10.48 -0.54
C SER A 363 -8.12 -10.16 -1.02
N LEU A 364 -7.32 -9.47 -0.18
CA LEU A 364 -5.91 -9.23 -0.45
C LEU A 364 -5.07 -10.52 -0.35
N CYS A 365 -5.48 -11.49 0.48
CA CYS A 365 -4.80 -12.78 0.59
C CYS A 365 -4.86 -13.54 -0.75
N GLU A 366 -6.03 -13.58 -1.36
CA GLU A 366 -6.24 -14.22 -2.66
C GLU A 366 -5.52 -13.44 -3.77
N ALA A 367 -5.49 -12.11 -3.68
CA ALA A 367 -4.76 -11.29 -4.65
C ALA A 367 -3.25 -11.60 -4.64
N HIS A 368 -2.65 -11.74 -3.45
CA HIS A 368 -1.28 -12.21 -3.28
C HIS A 368 -1.07 -13.60 -3.86
N LEU A 369 -1.98 -14.54 -3.57
CA LEU A 369 -1.89 -15.91 -4.07
C LEU A 369 -1.82 -15.96 -5.60
N TYR A 370 -2.68 -15.23 -6.30
CA TYR A 370 -2.70 -15.19 -7.77
C TYR A 370 -1.44 -14.55 -8.33
N MET A 371 -0.97 -13.48 -7.72
CA MET A 371 0.25 -12.81 -8.15
C MET A 371 1.47 -13.71 -7.96
N TRP A 372 1.61 -14.35 -6.80
CA TRP A 372 2.67 -15.33 -6.51
C TRP A 372 2.60 -16.55 -7.44
N HIS A 373 1.39 -17.01 -7.77
CA HIS A 373 1.20 -18.06 -8.76
C HIS A 373 1.75 -17.64 -10.14
N GLY A 374 1.49 -16.41 -10.57
CA GLY A 374 2.07 -15.86 -11.79
C GLY A 374 3.60 -15.75 -11.73
N MET A 375 4.12 -15.19 -10.64
CA MET A 375 5.55 -14.94 -10.43
C MET A 375 6.38 -16.21 -10.52
N VAL A 376 5.95 -17.31 -9.88
CA VAL A 376 6.74 -18.55 -9.86
C VAL A 376 6.94 -19.14 -11.27
N LYS A 377 5.98 -18.91 -12.18
CA LYS A 377 6.02 -19.44 -13.55
C LYS A 377 7.15 -18.85 -14.38
N THR A 378 7.60 -17.65 -14.05
CA THR A 378 8.67 -16.94 -14.77
C THR A 378 9.93 -16.78 -13.95
N LEU A 379 9.82 -16.62 -12.63
CA LEU A 379 10.97 -16.56 -11.71
C LEU A 379 11.72 -17.90 -11.60
N VAL A 380 10.98 -19.02 -11.60
CA VAL A 380 11.54 -20.37 -11.49
C VAL A 380 11.38 -21.12 -12.81
N SER A 381 10.17 -21.60 -13.11
CA SER A 381 9.79 -22.15 -14.42
C SER A 381 8.29 -22.42 -14.49
N ALA A 382 7.76 -22.63 -15.70
CA ALA A 382 6.35 -22.93 -15.92
C ALA A 382 5.85 -24.21 -15.20
N GLU A 383 6.75 -25.13 -14.85
CA GLU A 383 6.41 -26.39 -14.15
C GLU A 383 6.03 -26.17 -12.68
N TRP A 384 6.49 -25.05 -12.08
CA TRP A 384 6.26 -24.73 -10.67
C TRP A 384 4.97 -23.96 -10.49
N SER A 385 4.27 -24.19 -9.39
CA SER A 385 3.02 -23.50 -9.05
C SER A 385 3.03 -23.08 -7.58
N VAL A 386 2.36 -21.97 -7.26
CA VAL A 386 1.95 -21.62 -5.90
C VAL A 386 0.44 -21.86 -5.80
N TRP A 387 -0.02 -22.53 -4.75
CA TRP A 387 -1.43 -22.68 -4.46
C TRP A 387 -1.65 -22.80 -2.95
N GLU A 388 -2.88 -22.55 -2.51
CA GLU A 388 -3.31 -22.80 -1.15
C GLU A 388 -3.80 -24.24 -1.00
N GLU A 389 -3.36 -24.94 0.04
CA GLU A 389 -3.87 -26.24 0.47
C GLU A 389 -4.84 -26.07 1.66
N ASP A 390 -5.38 -27.18 2.18
CA ASP A 390 -6.22 -27.16 3.38
C ASP A 390 -5.54 -26.40 4.52
N SER A 391 -6.18 -25.31 4.92
CA SER A 391 -5.57 -24.33 5.80
C SER A 391 -6.12 -24.41 7.22
N PRO A 392 -5.26 -24.33 8.26
CA PRO A 392 -5.72 -24.16 9.62
C PRO A 392 -6.57 -22.89 9.78
N ALA A 393 -7.43 -22.87 10.79
CA ALA A 393 -8.27 -21.70 11.07
C ALA A 393 -7.43 -20.42 11.25
N GLY A 394 -7.81 -19.36 10.53
CA GLY A 394 -7.10 -18.07 10.55
C GLY A 394 -5.73 -18.09 9.86
N LYS A 395 -5.34 -19.18 9.20
CA LYS A 395 -4.08 -19.33 8.48
C LYS A 395 -4.30 -19.56 6.99
N MET A 396 -3.27 -19.32 6.21
CA MET A 396 -3.18 -19.60 4.79
C MET A 396 -1.96 -20.50 4.58
N ARG A 397 -2.21 -21.78 4.30
CA ARG A 397 -1.18 -22.78 4.09
C ARG A 397 -0.89 -22.89 2.60
N ILE A 398 0.16 -22.21 2.14
CA ILE A 398 0.56 -22.21 0.74
C ILE A 398 1.62 -23.27 0.47
N ARG A 399 1.59 -23.84 -0.73
CA ARG A 399 2.60 -24.76 -1.24
C ARG A 399 3.17 -24.29 -2.56
N ILE A 400 4.49 -24.40 -2.68
CA ILE A 400 5.26 -24.15 -3.89
C ILE A 400 5.89 -25.47 -4.30
N ALA A 401 5.43 -26.04 -5.40
CA ALA A 401 5.93 -27.31 -5.91
C ALA A 401 5.66 -27.46 -7.41
N LYS A 402 6.30 -28.45 -8.04
CA LYS A 402 5.95 -28.83 -9.41
C LYS A 402 4.53 -29.37 -9.44
N LYS A 403 3.71 -28.84 -10.34
CA LYS A 403 2.31 -29.26 -10.51
C LYS A 403 1.91 -29.12 -11.97
N ILE A 404 1.42 -30.21 -12.56
CA ILE A 404 0.75 -30.15 -13.85
C ILE A 404 -0.69 -29.75 -13.56
N ASP A 405 -1.03 -28.51 -13.91
CA ASP A 405 -2.40 -28.01 -13.81
C ASP A 405 -2.88 -27.54 -15.18
N LYS A 406 -3.77 -28.33 -15.78
CA LYS A 406 -4.29 -28.06 -17.13
C LYS A 406 -5.55 -27.18 -17.12
N PHE A 407 -6.12 -26.94 -15.94
CA PHE A 407 -7.46 -26.33 -15.80
C PHE A 407 -7.52 -25.27 -14.70
N MET A 408 -6.36 -24.80 -14.23
CA MET A 408 -6.32 -23.71 -13.26
C MET A 408 -6.91 -22.43 -13.87
#